data_AF-A0A3B0Z8H2-F1
#
_entry.id   AF-A0A3B0Z8H2-F1
#
_cell.length_a   1.000
_cell.length_b   1.000
_cell.length_c   1.000
_cell.angle_alpha   90.00
_cell.angle_beta   90.00
_cell.angle_gamma   90.00
#
_symmetry.space_group_name_H-M   'P 1'
#
loop_
_entity.id
_entity.type
_entity.pdbx_description
1 polymer ?
#
loop_
_entity_poly.entity_id
_entity_poly.type
_entity_poly.pdbx_seq_one_letter_code
_entity_poly.pdbx_strand_id
1 'polypeptide(L)'
;QMEGMEVAEKLTMKVLSGELEVLRKSLLSLENGLERKLEKVMEKAAGKLKSRLEISEQRLGRLRVDGEAGVDVNARRRLIAETAYRCAERRGFTGGNQEQDWLDAEMEIDSLLLQGWTKNLSQQMTGQENNLQEESRV
;
A
#
# COMPACT_ATOMS: atom_id res chain seq x y z
N GLN A 1 -56.44 47.11 7.50
CA GLN A 1 -55.84 46.09 8.39
C GLN A 1 -54.92 45.11 7.67
N MET A 2 -55.10 44.80 6.37
CA MET A 2 -54.20 43.87 5.64
C MET A 2 -52.78 44.42 5.37
N GLU A 3 -52.62 45.72 5.11
CA GLU A 3 -51.29 46.32 4.84
C GLU A 3 -50.31 46.22 6.02
N GLY A 4 -50.80 46.30 7.26
CA GLY A 4 -49.95 46.19 8.45
C GLY A 4 -49.39 44.78 8.67
N MET A 5 -50.11 43.75 8.22
CA MET A 5 -49.69 42.36 8.34
C MET A 5 -48.62 42.01 7.29
N GLU A 6 -48.75 42.53 6.07
CA GLU A 6 -47.75 42.36 5.00
C GLU A 6 -46.41 43.03 5.33
N VAL A 7 -46.44 44.18 6.01
CA VAL A 7 -45.22 44.88 6.48
C VAL A 7 -44.50 44.07 7.56
N ALA A 8 -45.24 43.48 8.51
CA ALA A 8 -44.66 42.65 9.56
C ALA A 8 -43.96 41.41 8.97
N GLU A 9 -44.56 40.76 7.98
CA GLU A 9 -43.99 39.60 7.28
C GLU A 9 -42.72 39.97 6.48
N LYS A 10 -42.70 41.13 5.80
CA LYS A 10 -41.49 41.62 5.11
C LYS A 10 -40.34 41.90 6.08
N LEU A 11 -40.66 42.43 7.26
CA LEU A 11 -39.67 42.68 8.30
C LEU A 11 -39.11 41.37 8.89
N THR A 12 -39.94 40.37 9.16
CA THR A 12 -39.47 39.06 9.64
C THR A 12 -38.62 38.35 8.60
N MET A 13 -39.02 38.37 7.32
CA MET A 13 -38.22 37.80 6.23
C MET A 13 -36.86 38.47 6.07
N LYS A 14 -36.77 39.78 6.29
CA LYS A 14 -35.51 40.52 6.26
C LYS A 14 -34.59 40.12 7.42
N VAL A 15 -35.14 39.95 8.61
CA VAL A 15 -34.39 39.47 9.79
C VAL A 15 -33.87 38.05 9.56
N LEU A 16 -34.75 37.13 9.15
CA LEU A 16 -34.39 35.75 8.83
C LEU A 16 -33.34 35.67 7.70
N SER A 17 -33.44 36.52 6.68
CA SER A 17 -32.43 36.60 5.62
C SER A 17 -31.08 37.08 6.16
N GLY A 18 -31.07 38.00 7.13
CA GLY A 18 -29.85 38.44 7.80
C GLY A 18 -29.22 37.34 8.63
N GLU A 19 -30.03 36.60 9.40
CA GLU A 19 -29.58 35.45 10.18
C GLU A 19 -29.03 34.32 9.29
N LEU A 20 -29.70 34.02 8.17
CA LEU A 20 -29.21 33.06 7.17
C LEU A 20 -27.86 33.48 6.57
N GLU A 21 -27.66 34.77 6.29
CA GLU A 21 -26.39 35.28 5.76
C GLU A 21 -25.25 35.14 6.78
N VAL A 22 -25.53 35.40 8.06
CA VAL A 22 -24.55 35.20 9.14
C VAL A 22 -24.21 33.71 9.29
N LEU A 23 -25.21 32.83 9.27
CA LEU A 23 -25.00 31.39 9.35
C LEU A 23 -24.19 30.85 8.16
N ARG A 24 -24.47 31.33 6.94
CA ARG A 24 -23.69 31.00 5.73
C ARG A 24 -22.23 31.39 5.86
N LYS A 25 -21.94 32.59 6.36
CA LYS A 25 -20.56 33.05 6.60
C LYS A 25 -19.85 32.22 7.67
N SER A 26 -20.57 31.83 8.72
CA SER A 26 -20.04 30.96 9.78
C SER A 26 -19.69 29.57 9.24
N LEU A 27 -20.59 28.95 8.45
CA LEU A 27 -20.34 27.68 7.76
C LEU A 27 -19.10 27.76 6.87
N LEU A 28 -19.02 28.77 6.00
CA LEU A 28 -17.88 28.96 5.11
C LEU A 28 -16.56 29.11 5.88
N SER A 29 -16.56 29.84 7.00
CA SER A 29 -15.39 29.98 7.87
C SER A 29 -14.96 28.64 8.47
N LEU A 30 -15.93 27.84 8.91
CA LEU A 30 -15.69 26.52 9.48
C LEU A 30 -15.15 25.54 8.43
N GLU A 31 -15.74 25.49 7.24
CA GLU A 31 -15.30 24.67 6.10
C GLU A 31 -13.84 24.98 5.74
N ASN A 32 -13.50 26.25 5.52
CA ASN A 32 -12.12 26.68 5.28
C ASN A 32 -11.18 26.33 6.44
N GLY A 33 -11.68 26.38 7.69
CA GLY A 33 -10.93 25.98 8.88
C GLY A 33 -10.62 24.49 8.89
N LEU A 34 -11.58 23.65 8.51
CA LEU A 34 -11.44 22.20 8.41
C LEU A 34 -10.49 21.81 7.28
N GLU A 35 -10.65 22.40 6.10
CA GLU A 35 -9.76 22.15 4.96
C GLU A 35 -8.29 22.44 5.32
N ARG A 36 -8.02 23.59 5.94
CA ARG A 36 -6.66 23.93 6.40
C ARG A 36 -6.11 22.98 7.45
N LYS A 37 -6.96 22.43 8.34
CA LYS A 37 -6.54 21.42 9.32
C LYS A 37 -6.23 20.10 8.63
N LEU A 38 -7.06 19.69 7.67
CA LEU A 38 -6.86 18.48 6.87
C LEU A 38 -5.53 18.57 6.11
N GLU A 39 -5.29 19.67 5.40
CA GLU A 39 -4.04 19.93 4.67
C GLU A 39 -2.81 19.76 5.58
N LYS A 40 -2.83 20.39 6.77
CA LYS A 40 -1.73 20.29 7.73
C LYS A 40 -1.52 18.88 8.27
N VAL A 41 -2.61 18.12 8.48
CA VAL A 41 -2.51 16.72 8.93
C VAL A 41 -1.93 15.85 7.82
N MET A 42 -2.40 16.04 6.58
CA MET A 42 -1.89 15.32 5.41
C MET A 42 -0.41 15.63 5.16
N GLU A 43 0.00 16.89 5.21
CA GLU A 43 1.40 17.29 5.05
C GLU A 43 2.30 16.64 6.11
N LYS A 44 1.86 16.62 7.39
CA LYS A 44 2.59 15.94 8.47
C LYS A 44 2.65 14.42 8.26
N ALA A 45 1.54 13.81 7.82
CA ALA A 45 1.48 12.38 7.56
C ALA A 45 2.38 12.00 6.37
N ALA A 46 2.32 12.77 5.28
CA ALA A 46 3.14 12.62 4.09
C ALA A 46 4.63 12.80 4.43
N GLY A 47 4.98 13.83 5.21
CA GLY A 47 6.34 14.03 5.70
C GLY A 47 6.85 12.85 6.51
N LYS A 48 6.05 12.32 7.44
CA LYS A 48 6.42 11.14 8.25
C LYS A 48 6.61 9.89 7.39
N LEU A 49 5.76 9.69 6.38
CA LEU A 49 5.90 8.57 5.44
C LEU A 49 7.14 8.72 4.57
N LYS A 50 7.42 9.92 4.06
CA LYS A 50 8.61 10.23 3.26
C LYS A 50 9.89 9.94 4.04
N SER A 51 9.97 10.41 5.30
CA SER A 51 11.13 10.11 6.15
C SER A 51 11.27 8.61 6.45
N ARG A 52 10.16 7.88 6.66
CA ARG A 52 10.22 6.42 6.85
C ARG A 52 10.68 5.69 5.59
N LEU A 53 10.23 6.13 4.42
CA LEU A 53 10.63 5.56 3.14
C LEU A 53 12.13 5.81 2.90
N GLU A 54 12.61 7.03 3.09
CA GLU A 54 14.01 7.38 2.90
C GLU A 54 14.94 6.57 3.83
N ILE A 55 14.56 6.40 5.11
CA ILE A 55 15.29 5.53 6.04
C ILE A 55 15.27 4.07 5.57
N SER A 56 14.15 3.59 5.03
CA SER A 56 14.03 2.22 4.52
C SER A 56 14.86 2.01 3.27
N GLU A 57 14.90 2.98 2.36
CA GLU A 57 15.69 2.96 1.12
C GLU A 57 17.18 3.02 1.42
N GLN A 58 17.61 3.84 2.38
CA GLN A 58 18.99 3.86 2.85
C GLN A 58 19.40 2.52 3.50
N ARG A 59 18.50 1.87 4.25
CA ARG A 59 18.74 0.53 4.81
C ARG A 59 18.79 -0.54 3.72
N LEU A 60 17.86 -0.53 2.77
CA LEU A 60 17.84 -1.44 1.62
C LEU A 60 19.05 -1.24 0.72
N GLY A 61 19.51 0.00 0.54
CA GLY A 61 20.74 0.32 -0.18
C GLY A 61 21.99 -0.25 0.50
N ARG A 62 22.04 -0.23 1.84
CA ARG A 62 23.12 -0.89 2.60
C ARG A 62 23.06 -2.42 2.56
N LEU A 63 21.86 -3.01 2.55
CA LEU A 63 21.71 -4.46 2.37
C LEU A 63 22.00 -4.95 0.93
N ARG A 64 21.92 -4.07 -0.07
CA ARG A 64 22.23 -4.42 -1.47
C ARG A 64 23.73 -4.46 -1.80
N VAL A 65 24.61 -4.08 -0.86
CA VAL A 65 26.06 -4.04 -1.09
C VAL A 65 26.73 -5.38 -0.76
N ASP A 66 26.09 -6.27 0.00
CA ASP A 66 26.61 -7.60 0.29
C ASP A 66 25.75 -8.68 -0.40
N GLY A 67 26.18 -9.10 -1.59
CA GLY A 67 26.03 -10.46 -2.15
C GLY A 67 24.65 -11.15 -2.24
N GLU A 68 24.28 -11.54 -3.47
CA GLU A 68 23.47 -12.73 -3.83
C GLU A 68 22.70 -13.46 -2.72
N ALA A 69 21.38 -13.28 -2.68
CA ALA A 69 20.35 -14.30 -2.32
C ALA A 69 19.09 -13.58 -1.85
N GLY A 70 18.39 -12.90 -2.76
CA GLY A 70 17.06 -12.38 -2.49
C GLY A 70 16.25 -12.58 -3.74
N VAL A 71 15.24 -13.45 -3.71
CA VAL A 71 14.32 -13.58 -4.84
C VAL A 71 13.74 -12.20 -5.10
N ASP A 72 14.02 -11.64 -6.29
CA ASP A 72 13.45 -10.36 -6.70
C ASP A 72 11.93 -10.42 -6.52
N VAL A 73 11.40 -9.54 -5.67
CA VAL A 73 9.97 -9.51 -5.31
C VAL A 73 9.11 -9.38 -6.57
N ASN A 74 9.61 -8.68 -7.60
CA ASN A 74 8.90 -8.57 -8.88
C ASN A 74 8.90 -9.88 -9.66
N ALA A 75 10.01 -10.64 -9.62
CA ALA A 75 10.07 -11.98 -10.22
C ALA A 75 9.10 -12.96 -9.52
N ARG A 76 9.04 -12.96 -8.18
CA ARG A 76 8.08 -13.77 -7.42
C ARG A 76 6.63 -13.46 -7.85
N ARG A 77 6.27 -12.18 -7.94
CA ARG A 77 4.91 -11.75 -8.34
C ARG A 77 4.54 -12.22 -9.75
N ARG A 78 5.46 -12.15 -10.71
CA ARG A 78 5.23 -12.65 -12.09
C ARG A 78 4.94 -14.14 -12.10
N LEU A 79 5.74 -14.92 -11.36
CA LEU A 79 5.56 -16.37 -11.26
C LEU A 79 4.21 -16.75 -10.67
N ILE A 80 3.78 -16.08 -9.59
CA ILE A 80 2.48 -16.31 -8.97
C ILE A 80 1.34 -16.02 -9.94
N ALA A 81 1.40 -14.88 -10.64
CA ALA A 81 0.38 -14.49 -11.61
C ALA A 81 0.27 -15.50 -12.78
N GLU A 82 1.41 -15.97 -13.29
CA GLU A 82 1.44 -16.98 -14.35
C GLU A 82 0.86 -18.32 -13.88
N THR A 83 1.21 -18.77 -12.67
CA THR A 83 0.68 -20.00 -12.09
C THR A 83 -0.82 -19.91 -11.83
N ALA A 84 -1.31 -18.79 -11.26
CA ALA A 84 -2.74 -18.55 -11.05
C ALA A 84 -3.51 -18.52 -12.38
N TYR A 85 -2.94 -17.88 -13.41
CA TYR A 85 -3.52 -17.88 -14.77
C TYR A 85 -3.64 -19.30 -15.33
N ARG A 86 -2.59 -20.12 -15.21
CA ARG A 86 -2.62 -21.54 -15.65
C ARG A 86 -3.63 -22.38 -14.86
N CYS A 87 -3.83 -22.09 -13.58
CA CYS A 87 -4.88 -22.73 -12.78
C CYS A 87 -6.27 -22.39 -13.32
N ALA A 88 -6.53 -21.11 -13.60
CA ALA A 88 -7.79 -20.66 -14.18
C ALA A 88 -8.02 -21.22 -15.59
N GLU A 89 -6.97 -21.24 -16.43
CA GLU A 89 -6.99 -21.77 -17.80
C GLU A 89 -7.32 -23.26 -17.83
N ARG A 90 -6.74 -24.07 -16.92
CA ARG A 90 -7.06 -25.51 -16.80
C ARG A 90 -8.54 -25.77 -16.45
N ARG A 91 -9.20 -24.80 -15.82
CA ARG A 91 -10.65 -24.85 -15.53
C ARG A 91 -11.50 -24.19 -16.61
N GLY A 92 -10.90 -23.79 -17.74
CA GLY A 92 -11.57 -23.09 -18.83
C GLY A 92 -12.08 -21.71 -18.43
N PHE A 93 -11.49 -21.09 -17.40
CA PHE A 93 -11.94 -19.82 -16.81
C PHE A 93 -13.39 -19.84 -16.29
N THR A 94 -13.97 -21.03 -16.06
CA THR A 94 -15.36 -21.21 -15.64
C THR A 94 -15.48 -21.93 -14.31
N GLY A 95 -16.32 -21.40 -13.41
CA GLY A 95 -16.77 -22.12 -12.23
C GLY A 95 -15.76 -22.28 -11.08
N GLY A 96 -14.80 -21.38 -10.93
CA GLY A 96 -13.82 -21.41 -9.84
C GLY A 96 -13.67 -20.07 -9.09
N ASN A 97 -13.10 -20.12 -7.90
CA ASN A 97 -12.75 -18.92 -7.13
C ASN A 97 -11.37 -18.43 -7.54
N GLN A 98 -11.29 -17.26 -8.16
CA GLN A 98 -10.03 -16.63 -8.56
C GLN A 98 -9.12 -16.44 -7.35
N GLU A 99 -9.67 -16.00 -6.21
CA GLU A 99 -8.90 -15.78 -4.98
C GLU A 99 -8.20 -17.07 -4.51
N GLN A 100 -8.87 -18.22 -4.66
CA GLN A 100 -8.28 -19.51 -4.32
C GLN A 100 -7.13 -19.87 -5.25
N ASP A 101 -7.24 -19.59 -6.56
CA ASP A 101 -6.15 -19.85 -7.51
C ASP A 101 -4.91 -19.02 -7.21
N TRP A 102 -5.11 -17.76 -6.78
CA TRP A 102 -4.02 -16.89 -6.35
C TRP A 102 -3.36 -17.43 -5.09
N LEU A 103 -4.13 -17.83 -4.07
CA LEU A 103 -3.59 -18.40 -2.83
C LEU A 103 -2.82 -19.70 -3.07
N ASP A 104 -3.38 -20.60 -3.87
CA ASP A 104 -2.72 -21.86 -4.22
C ASP A 104 -1.42 -21.62 -5.00
N ALA A 105 -1.43 -20.66 -5.94
CA ALA A 105 -0.25 -20.26 -6.70
C ALA A 105 0.83 -19.62 -5.81
N GLU A 106 0.45 -18.80 -4.83
CA GLU A 106 1.40 -18.23 -3.85
C GLU A 106 2.11 -19.33 -3.06
N MET A 107 1.35 -20.29 -2.53
CA MET A 107 1.90 -21.42 -1.77
C MET A 107 2.85 -22.29 -2.61
N GLU A 108 2.47 -22.57 -3.87
CA GLU A 108 3.29 -23.36 -4.78
C GLU A 108 4.63 -22.68 -5.09
N ILE A 109 4.59 -21.40 -5.47
CA ILE A 109 5.80 -20.63 -5.78
C ILE A 109 6.67 -20.45 -4.54
N ASP A 110 6.09 -20.21 -3.37
CA ASP A 110 6.87 -20.09 -2.12
C ASP A 110 7.58 -21.40 -1.78
N SER A 111 6.92 -22.54 -1.96
CA SER A 111 7.54 -23.85 -1.75
C SER A 111 8.68 -24.09 -2.74
N LEU A 112 8.49 -23.77 -4.02
CA LEU A 112 9.51 -23.93 -5.06
C LEU A 112 10.73 -23.03 -4.81
N LEU A 113 10.50 -21.77 -4.41
CA LEU A 113 11.56 -20.83 -4.09
C LEU A 113 12.34 -21.28 -2.85
N LEU A 114 11.64 -21.76 -1.81
CA LEU A 114 12.28 -22.29 -0.61
C LEU A 114 13.10 -23.55 -0.91
N GLN A 115 12.60 -24.46 -1.74
CA GLN A 115 13.33 -25.65 -2.19
C GLN A 115 14.55 -25.32 -3.07
N GLY A 116 14.42 -24.32 -3.94
CA GLY A 116 15.54 -23.82 -4.74
C GLY A 116 16.64 -23.21 -3.86
N TRP A 117 16.24 -22.45 -2.85
CA TRP A 117 17.12 -21.88 -1.84
C TRP A 117 17.86 -22.95 -1.03
N THR A 118 17.15 -23.96 -0.52
CA THR A 118 17.79 -25.02 0.30
C THR A 118 18.77 -25.85 -0.51
N LYS A 119 18.47 -26.13 -1.79
CA LYS A 119 19.41 -26.80 -2.70
C LYS A 119 20.67 -25.96 -2.95
N ASN A 120 20.51 -24.67 -3.23
CA ASN A 120 21.64 -23.78 -3.47
C ASN A 120 22.54 -23.65 -2.22
N LEU A 121 21.93 -23.50 -1.03
CA LEU A 121 22.65 -23.46 0.25
C LEU A 121 23.41 -24.77 0.53
N SER A 122 22.82 -25.93 0.25
CA SER A 122 23.49 -27.22 0.41
C SER A 122 24.71 -27.38 -0.50
N GLN A 123 24.63 -26.89 -1.75
CA GLN A 123 25.74 -26.93 -2.70
C GLN A 123 26.88 -25.99 -2.28
N GLN A 124 26.55 -24.81 -1.77
CA GLN A 124 27.53 -23.84 -1.28
C GLN A 124 28.29 -24.36 -0.05
N MET A 125 27.60 -25.03 0.88
CA MET A 125 28.22 -25.66 2.06
C MET A 125 29.16 -26.81 1.67
N THR A 126 28.77 -27.67 0.71
CA THR A 126 29.66 -28.74 0.22
C THR A 126 30.89 -28.21 -0.53
N GLY A 127 30.79 -27.03 -1.16
CA GLY A 127 31.94 -26.36 -1.78
C GLY A 127 32.94 -25.80 -0.75
N GLN A 128 32.46 -25.30 0.39
CA GLN A 128 33.31 -24.80 1.47
C GLN A 128 34.03 -25.92 2.24
N GLU A 129 33.39 -27.08 2.42
CA GLU A 129 34.03 -28.24 3.06
C GLU A 129 35.21 -28.81 2.26
N ASN A 130 35.09 -28.86 0.93
CA ASN A 130 36.19 -29.30 0.06
C ASN A 130 37.38 -28.31 0.08
N ASN A 131 37.11 -27.00 0.15
CA ASN A 131 38.14 -25.98 0.22
C ASN A 131 38.94 -26.04 1.55
N LEU A 132 38.30 -26.39 2.66
CA LEU A 132 38.95 -26.55 3.97
C LEU A 132 39.78 -27.84 4.08
N GLN A 133 39.46 -28.88 3.32
CA GLN A 133 40.25 -30.12 3.28
C GLN A 133 41.51 -29.99 2.41
N GLU A 134 41.49 -29.15 1.38
CA GLU A 134 42.67 -28.87 0.54
C GLU A 134 43.68 -27.95 1.25
N GLU A 135 43.23 -26.95 2.01
CA GLU A 135 44.12 -26.08 2.80
C GLU A 135 44.81 -26.79 3.98
N SER A 136 44.27 -27.94 4.45
CA SER A 136 44.90 -28.76 5.49
C SER A 136 45.90 -29.80 4.94
N ARG A 137 46.02 -29.90 3.61
CA ARG A 137 46.92 -30.82 2.90
C ARG A 137 48.17 -30.17 2.30
N VAL A 138 48.32 -28.85 2.44
CA VAL A 138 49.50 -28.06 2.02
C VAL A 138 50.37 -27.75 3.24
#